data_AF-A0A3D5Q3C3-F1
#
_entry.id   AF-A0A3D5Q3C3-F1
#
_cell.length_a   1.000
_cell.length_b   1.000
_cell.length_c   1.000
_cell.angle_alpha   90.00
_cell.angle_beta   90.00
_cell.angle_gamma   90.00
#
_symmetry.space_group_name_H-M   'P 1'
#
loop_
_entity.id
_entity.type
_entity.pdbx_description
1 polymer ?
#
loop_
_entity_poly.entity_id
_entity_poly.type
_entity_poly.pdbx_seq_one_letter_code
_entity_poly.pdbx_strand_id
1 'polypeptide(L)'
;KAIQKEMGNLGEGGGDFEELEQKLEEAGLPAEAKKKTEAELNKLKMMSPMSAEATVVRGYIDWMLSIPWKKRSRVRHDLNKAREILDEDHYGLDEVKKRILEYLAVQSRVKKVKGPVLCLVGPPGVG
;
A
#
# COMPACT_ATOMS: atom_id res chain seq x y z
N LYS A 1 23.42 -36.81 21.31
CA LYS A 1 23.30 -36.04 20.05
C LYS A 1 22.93 -34.60 20.41
N ALA A 2 23.94 -33.82 20.80
CA ALA A 2 23.80 -32.50 21.41
C ALA A 2 24.79 -31.49 20.81
N ILE A 3 25.22 -31.71 19.57
CA ILE A 3 26.34 -31.00 18.94
C ILE A 3 25.86 -30.02 17.85
N GLN A 4 24.56 -30.00 17.53
CA GLN A 4 23.98 -29.09 16.53
C GLN A 4 23.31 -27.85 17.14
N LYS A 5 23.62 -27.53 18.42
CA LYS A 5 23.00 -26.43 19.16
C LYS A 5 23.95 -25.28 19.51
N GLU A 6 25.25 -25.37 19.17
CA GLU A 6 26.25 -24.37 19.61
C GLU A 6 27.26 -23.87 18.57
N MET A 7 27.22 -24.31 17.30
CA MET A 7 28.16 -23.81 16.30
C MET A 7 27.44 -23.36 15.04
N GLY A 8 27.09 -22.08 14.99
CA GLY A 8 26.55 -21.49 13.77
C GLY A 8 25.99 -20.08 13.94
N ASN A 9 26.74 -19.20 14.61
CA ASN A 9 26.59 -17.75 14.46
C ASN A 9 25.22 -17.17 14.87
N LEU A 10 25.11 -16.76 16.14
CA LEU A 10 24.27 -15.64 16.58
C LEU A 10 24.79 -14.31 15.95
N GLY A 11 24.87 -14.25 14.62
CA GLY A 11 25.44 -13.14 13.88
C GLY A 11 24.36 -12.46 13.04
N GLU A 12 23.98 -11.25 13.46
CA GLU A 12 23.28 -10.17 12.72
C GLU A 12 21.99 -10.45 11.91
N GLY A 13 21.71 -11.68 11.47
CA GLY A 13 20.56 -12.01 10.61
C GLY A 13 19.34 -12.59 11.34
N GLY A 14 19.51 -13.15 12.55
CA GLY A 14 18.39 -13.79 13.28
C GLY A 14 17.28 -12.82 13.67
N GLY A 15 17.64 -11.63 14.18
CA GLY A 15 16.66 -10.60 14.56
C GLY A 15 15.93 -9.99 13.36
N ASP A 16 16.61 -9.85 12.23
CA ASP A 16 16.06 -9.30 10.99
C ASP A 16 14.93 -10.20 10.43
N PHE A 17 15.08 -11.52 10.53
CA PHE A 17 14.02 -12.46 10.16
C PHE A 17 12.82 -12.43 11.11
N GLU A 18 13.03 -12.30 12.42
CA GLU A 18 11.95 -12.17 13.40
C GLU A 18 11.16 -10.86 13.20
N GLU A 19 11.84 -9.76 12.88
CA GLU A 19 11.18 -8.49 12.52
C GLU A 19 10.31 -8.63 11.26
N LEU A 20 10.80 -9.33 10.23
CA LEU A 20 10.05 -9.57 9.00
C LEU A 20 8.81 -10.44 9.26
N GLU A 21 8.89 -11.43 10.15
CA GLU A 21 7.74 -12.23 10.57
C GLU A 21 6.70 -11.39 11.33
N GLN A 22 7.14 -10.54 12.25
CA GLN A 22 6.23 -9.63 12.96
C GLN A 22 5.53 -8.69 11.99
N LYS A 23 6.26 -8.06 11.06
CA LYS A 23 5.69 -7.19 10.03
C LYS A 23 4.71 -7.93 9.12
N LEU A 24 4.97 -9.20 8.81
CA LEU A 24 4.08 -10.02 7.99
C LEU A 24 2.73 -10.27 8.67
N GLU A 25 2.74 -10.53 9.97
CA GLU A 25 1.51 -10.67 10.77
C GLU A 25 0.74 -9.35 10.89
N GLU A 26 1.45 -8.23 11.04
CA GLU A 26 0.85 -6.90 11.20
C GLU A 26 0.32 -6.29 9.89
N ALA A 27 0.98 -6.55 8.76
CA ALA A 27 0.67 -5.94 7.47
C ALA A 27 -0.75 -6.26 6.97
N GLY A 28 -1.37 -7.33 7.48
CA GLY A 28 -2.76 -7.66 7.19
C GLY A 28 -2.96 -8.11 5.74
N LEU A 29 -2.04 -8.91 5.22
CA LEU A 29 -2.08 -9.43 3.86
C LEU A 29 -3.31 -10.34 3.65
N PRO A 30 -3.94 -10.30 2.46
CA PRO A 30 -4.91 -11.32 2.05
C PRO A 30 -4.29 -12.72 2.09
N ALA A 31 -5.11 -13.77 2.29
CA ALA A 31 -4.63 -15.15 2.48
C ALA A 31 -3.68 -15.64 1.37
N GLU A 32 -3.97 -15.31 0.11
CA GLU A 32 -3.13 -15.68 -1.03
C GLU A 32 -1.75 -14.98 -0.99
N ALA A 33 -1.75 -13.67 -0.72
CA ALA A 33 -0.53 -12.86 -0.62
C ALA A 33 0.31 -13.30 0.60
N LYS A 34 -0.33 -13.52 1.77
CA LYS A 34 0.34 -14.00 2.98
C LYS A 34 1.05 -15.32 2.72
N LYS A 35 0.35 -16.31 2.17
CA LYS A 35 0.92 -17.64 1.86
C LYS A 35 2.12 -17.55 0.92
N LYS A 36 2.06 -16.68 -0.09
CA LYS A 36 3.17 -16.49 -1.04
C LYS A 36 4.37 -15.82 -0.37
N THR A 37 4.15 -14.76 0.40
CA THR A 37 5.22 -14.05 1.10
C THR A 37 5.86 -14.92 2.19
N GLU A 38 5.09 -15.74 2.91
CA GLU A 38 5.64 -16.75 3.85
C GLU A 38 6.52 -17.78 3.15
N ALA A 39 6.10 -18.27 1.98
CA ALA A 39 6.90 -19.22 1.20
C ALA A 39 8.24 -18.60 0.77
N GLU A 40 8.24 -17.34 0.32
CA GLU A 40 9.47 -16.62 -0.05
C GLU A 40 10.35 -16.30 1.17
N LEU A 41 9.76 -15.96 2.33
CA LEU A 41 10.50 -15.75 3.58
C LEU A 41 11.21 -17.03 4.04
N ASN A 42 10.52 -18.18 3.96
CA ASN A 42 11.11 -19.47 4.29
C ASN A 42 12.26 -19.84 3.35
N LYS A 43 12.15 -19.53 2.05
CA LYS A 43 13.27 -19.68 1.11
C LYS A 43 14.44 -18.78 1.47
N LEU A 44 14.18 -17.52 1.81
CA LEU A 44 15.21 -16.55 2.18
C LEU A 44 16.04 -17.03 3.39
N LYS A 45 15.39 -17.64 4.40
CA LYS A 45 16.07 -18.22 5.58
C LYS A 45 17.04 -19.35 5.24
N MET A 46 16.82 -20.06 4.13
CA MET A 46 17.69 -21.16 3.68
C MET A 46 18.80 -20.68 2.73
N MET A 47 18.73 -19.44 2.25
CA MET A 47 19.70 -18.88 1.32
C MET A 47 20.91 -18.29 2.05
N SER A 48 22.06 -18.29 1.38
CA SER A 48 23.22 -17.53 1.85
C SER A 48 22.95 -16.04 1.71
N PRO A 49 23.15 -15.21 2.76
CA PRO A 49 22.85 -13.77 2.74
C PRO A 49 23.70 -12.97 1.75
N MET A 50 24.81 -13.53 1.26
CA MET A 50 25.65 -12.90 0.21
C MET A 50 25.26 -13.30 -1.22
N SER A 51 24.22 -14.11 -1.41
CA SER A 51 23.74 -14.50 -2.74
C SER A 51 22.98 -13.35 -3.41
N ALA A 52 23.21 -13.15 -4.71
CA ALA A 52 22.41 -12.21 -5.51
C ALA A 52 20.91 -12.55 -5.50
N GLU A 53 20.55 -13.82 -5.39
CA GLU A 53 19.16 -14.27 -5.29
C GLU A 53 18.52 -13.86 -3.95
N ALA A 54 19.29 -13.88 -2.86
CA ALA A 54 18.80 -13.47 -1.54
C ALA A 54 18.41 -11.98 -1.53
N THR A 55 19.18 -11.12 -2.21
CA THR A 55 18.85 -9.70 -2.38
C THR A 55 17.53 -9.49 -3.13
N VAL A 56 17.27 -10.27 -4.18
CA VAL A 56 16.03 -10.18 -4.96
C VAL A 56 14.82 -10.61 -4.13
N VAL A 57 14.93 -11.74 -3.42
CA VAL A 57 13.85 -12.25 -2.56
C VAL A 57 13.57 -11.31 -1.39
N ARG A 58 14.62 -10.76 -0.76
CA ARG A 58 14.49 -9.74 0.29
C ARG A 58 13.75 -8.51 -0.22
N GLY A 59 14.16 -7.98 -1.37
CA GLY A 59 13.46 -6.85 -2.00
C GLY A 59 11.99 -7.15 -2.27
N TYR A 60 11.65 -8.36 -2.75
CA TYR A 60 10.26 -8.76 -2.93
C TYR A 60 9.46 -8.74 -1.62
N ILE A 61 10.01 -9.29 -0.54
CA ILE A 61 9.36 -9.31 0.78
C ILE A 61 9.14 -7.89 1.28
N ASP A 62 10.16 -7.03 1.21
CA ASP A 62 10.07 -5.64 1.62
C ASP A 62 8.98 -4.88 0.86
N TRP A 63 8.88 -5.11 -0.46
CA TRP A 63 7.81 -4.53 -1.28
C TRP A 63 6.43 -5.01 -0.83
N MET A 64 6.27 -6.32 -0.60
CA MET A 64 5.01 -6.90 -0.15
C MET A 64 4.59 -6.35 1.22
N LEU A 65 5.53 -6.07 2.13
CA LEU A 65 5.25 -5.50 3.45
C LEU A 65 4.98 -3.99 3.40
N SER A 66 5.55 -3.26 2.43
CA SER A 66 5.36 -1.81 2.28
C SER A 66 3.97 -1.40 1.79
N ILE A 67 3.25 -2.32 1.13
CA ILE A 67 1.94 -2.03 0.53
C ILE A 67 0.86 -1.94 1.62
N PRO A 68 0.01 -0.90 1.62
CA PRO A 68 -1.04 -0.72 2.62
C PRO A 68 -2.25 -1.64 2.35
N TRP A 69 -2.15 -2.94 2.67
CA TRP A 69 -3.21 -3.93 2.42
C TRP A 69 -4.50 -3.65 3.21
N LYS A 70 -4.36 -3.32 4.49
CA LYS A 70 -5.48 -3.06 5.41
C LYS A 70 -5.74 -1.58 5.67
N LYS A 71 -4.71 -0.75 5.62
CA LYS A 71 -4.78 0.68 5.94
C LYS A 71 -5.56 1.42 4.85
N ARG A 72 -6.70 2.00 5.23
CA ARG A 72 -7.52 2.84 4.35
C ARG A 72 -7.82 4.16 5.04
N SER A 73 -7.73 5.25 4.29
CA SER A 73 -8.13 6.57 4.78
C SER A 73 -9.66 6.64 4.87
N ARG A 74 -10.17 7.27 5.94
CA ARG A 74 -11.61 7.52 6.08
C ARG A 74 -12.02 8.60 5.08
N VAL A 75 -12.84 8.22 4.11
CA VAL A 75 -13.39 9.17 3.12
C VAL A 75 -14.55 9.93 3.76
N ARG A 76 -14.54 11.27 3.65
CA ARG A 76 -15.65 12.15 4.05
C ARG A 76 -16.48 12.49 2.82
N HIS A 77 -17.79 12.28 2.90
CA HIS A 77 -18.73 12.50 1.79
C HIS A 77 -19.59 13.76 2.00
N ASP A 78 -18.94 14.85 2.41
CA ASP A 78 -19.61 16.13 2.69
C ASP A 78 -19.49 17.05 1.48
N LEU A 79 -20.60 17.22 0.75
CA LEU A 79 -20.63 18.01 -0.48
C LEU A 79 -20.51 19.51 -0.23
N ASN A 80 -21.03 20.01 0.90
CA ASN A 80 -20.94 21.43 1.23
C ASN A 80 -19.48 21.79 1.51
N LYS A 81 -18.81 20.96 2.33
CA LYS A 81 -17.38 21.13 2.57
C LYS A 81 -16.55 20.99 1.30
N ALA A 82 -16.90 20.06 0.41
CA ALA A 82 -16.20 19.91 -0.87
C ALA A 82 -16.33 21.17 -1.73
N ARG A 83 -17.51 21.82 -1.74
CA ARG A 83 -17.73 23.08 -2.45
C ARG A 83 -16.91 24.21 -1.87
N GLU A 84 -16.90 24.38 -0.55
CA GLU A 84 -16.09 25.40 0.13
C GLU A 84 -14.61 25.28 -0.24
N ILE A 85 -14.06 24.07 -0.22
CA ILE A 85 -12.66 23.80 -0.59
C ILE A 85 -12.41 24.14 -2.07
N LEU A 86 -13.30 23.72 -2.97
CA LEU A 86 -13.16 24.03 -4.40
C LEU A 86 -13.19 25.55 -4.66
N ASP A 87 -14.03 26.28 -3.93
CA ASP A 87 -14.16 27.73 -4.04
C ASP A 87 -12.98 28.49 -3.41
N GLU A 88 -12.34 27.94 -2.39
CA GLU A 88 -11.12 28.47 -1.77
C GLU A 88 -9.87 28.22 -2.65
N ASP A 89 -9.72 27.01 -3.18
CA ASP A 89 -8.51 26.60 -3.90
C ASP A 89 -8.43 27.20 -5.32
N HIS A 90 -9.57 27.47 -5.97
CA HIS A 90 -9.62 27.94 -7.35
C HIS A 90 -10.69 29.03 -7.53
N TYR A 91 -10.32 30.18 -8.10
CA TYR A 91 -11.27 31.22 -8.46
C TYR A 91 -11.99 30.92 -9.79
N GLY A 92 -13.31 31.15 -9.86
CA GLY A 92 -14.11 30.87 -11.05
C GLY A 92 -14.34 29.37 -11.29
N LEU A 93 -14.26 28.93 -12.55
CA LEU A 93 -14.46 27.53 -12.97
C LEU A 93 -15.81 26.93 -12.53
N ASP A 94 -16.87 27.74 -12.48
CA ASP A 94 -18.17 27.34 -11.92
C ASP A 94 -18.74 26.07 -12.58
N GLU A 95 -18.61 25.94 -13.90
CA GLU A 95 -19.07 24.76 -14.63
C GLU A 95 -18.27 23.50 -14.28
N VAL A 96 -16.95 23.63 -14.14
CA VAL A 96 -16.06 22.52 -13.81
C VAL A 96 -16.27 22.07 -12.37
N LYS A 97 -16.34 23.02 -11.43
CA LYS A 97 -16.62 22.75 -10.01
C LYS A 97 -17.98 22.08 -9.84
N LYS A 98 -19.01 22.55 -10.53
CA LYS A 98 -20.33 21.90 -10.54
C LYS A 98 -20.23 20.45 -11.00
N ARG A 99 -19.46 20.17 -12.05
CA ARG A 99 -19.27 18.79 -12.55
C ARG A 99 -18.51 17.90 -11.58
N ILE A 100 -17.50 18.43 -10.88
CA ILE A 100 -16.79 17.72 -9.80
C ILE A 100 -17.75 17.39 -8.65
N LEU A 101 -18.59 18.34 -8.23
CA LEU A 101 -19.59 18.12 -7.18
C LEU A 101 -20.63 17.07 -7.58
N GLU A 102 -21.08 17.06 -8.84
CA GLU A 102 -21.97 16.01 -9.37
C GLU A 102 -21.33 14.62 -9.28
N TYR A 103 -20.06 14.51 -9.66
CA TYR A 103 -19.30 13.26 -9.55
C TYR A 103 -19.19 12.78 -8.09
N LEU A 104 -18.81 13.68 -7.17
CA LEU A 104 -18.73 13.39 -5.74
C LEU A 104 -20.10 13.01 -5.15
N ALA A 105 -21.18 13.63 -5.62
CA ALA A 105 -22.55 13.33 -5.20
C ALA A 105 -22.94 11.89 -5.58
N VAL A 106 -22.62 11.46 -6.80
CA VAL A 106 -22.83 10.06 -7.21
C VAL A 106 -21.96 9.12 -6.36
N GLN A 107 -20.69 9.46 -6.15
CA GLN A 107 -19.76 8.65 -5.35
C GLN A 107 -20.21 8.50 -3.88
N SER A 108 -20.85 9.52 -3.30
CA SER A 108 -21.39 9.46 -1.93
C SER A 108 -22.49 8.41 -1.73
N ARG A 109 -23.19 8.03 -2.81
CA ARG A 109 -24.30 7.06 -2.78
C ARG A 109 -23.86 5.63 -3.08
N VAL A 110 -22.70 5.43 -3.69
CA VAL A 110 -22.23 4.10 -4.13
C VAL A 110 -20.96 3.66 -3.41
N LYS A 111 -20.96 2.44 -2.84
CA LYS A 111 -19.78 1.89 -2.14
C LYS A 111 -18.64 1.46 -3.07
N LYS A 112 -18.95 1.14 -4.33
CA LYS A 112 -17.98 0.81 -5.37
C LYS A 112 -18.19 1.76 -6.53
N VAL A 113 -17.17 2.55 -6.83
CA VAL A 113 -17.18 3.41 -8.02
C VAL A 113 -17.07 2.51 -9.24
N LYS A 114 -18.21 2.25 -9.88
CA LYS A 114 -18.26 1.68 -11.24
C LYS A 114 -18.41 2.78 -12.31
N GLY A 115 -18.22 4.05 -11.91
CA GLY A 115 -18.34 5.21 -12.79
C GLY A 115 -17.05 5.48 -13.57
N PRO A 116 -17.13 6.26 -14.67
CA PRO A 116 -15.97 6.68 -15.44
C PRO A 116 -15.00 7.49 -14.55
N VAL A 117 -13.70 7.32 -14.78
CA VAL A 117 -12.66 8.13 -14.14
C VAL A 117 -12.78 9.57 -14.66
N LEU A 118 -12.67 10.55 -13.76
CA LEU A 118 -12.69 11.96 -14.14
C LEU A 118 -11.40 12.31 -14.89
N CYS A 119 -11.53 12.73 -16.15
CA CYS A 119 -10.43 13.25 -16.95
C CYS A 119 -10.60 14.77 -17.08
N LEU A 120 -9.62 15.54 -16.58
CA LEU A 120 -9.56 16.99 -16.72
C LEU A 120 -8.67 17.33 -17.92
N VAL A 121 -9.15 18.19 -18.82
CA VAL A 121 -8.44 18.52 -20.07
C VAL A 121 -8.43 20.03 -20.29
N GLY A 122 -7.26 20.57 -20.64
CA GLY A 122 -7.07 21.99 -20.94
C GLY A 122 -5.60 22.32 -21.26
N PRO A 123 -5.31 23.58 -21.65
CA PRO A 123 -3.93 24.04 -21.89
C PRO A 123 -3.09 23.99 -20.59
N PRO A 124 -1.75 24.04 -20.68
CA PRO A 124 -0.91 24.06 -19.49
C PRO A 124 -1.21 25.30 -18.62
N GLY A 125 -1.25 25.12 -17.30
CA GLY A 125 -1.46 26.21 -16.32
C GLY A 125 -2.91 26.52 -15.94
N VAL A 126 -3.86 25.62 -16.22
CA VAL A 126 -5.31 25.80 -15.91
C VAL A 126 -5.81 25.14 -14.62
N GLY A 127 -4.93 24.46 -13.89
CA GLY A 127 -5.18 23.97 -12.54
C GLY A 127 -4.45 24.83 -11.54
#